data_AF-A0A8S0TUX6-F1
#
_entry.id   AF-A0A8S0TUX6-F1
#
_cell.length_a   1.000
_cell.length_b   1.000
_cell.length_c   1.000
_cell.angle_alpha   90.00
_cell.angle_beta   90.00
_cell.angle_gamma   90.00
#
_symmetry.space_group_name_H-M   'P 1'
#
loop_
_entity.id
_entity.type
_entity.pdbx_description
1 polymer ?
#
loop_
_entity_poly.entity_id
_entity_poly.type
_entity_poly.pdbx_seq_one_letter_code
_entity_poly.pdbx_strand_id
1 'polypeptide(L)'
;MNKGELLDTGVNRSPSAYLNNPAEERYIYKHDVDKDMTLLKFVDDEWGPVGSFSWFAVHGTSMSRTNPLISGDNKGVAARFMEDWFDQDCNGNKSSDAFKAKVNPPRISSIIPFVHEIHCELHELNASFQSSSSKSAIRFKSLSRRVRSALRQADRPRFVSAFCQTNCGDVSPNVLEASCIDTGSPCDFNHSTCGGKNDLCFGRGPGADEFESTRIIGDRQFKKAVELFNTASEQLKGKVDFRHTYVDFSKLEVTISKQGGGTKVIKTCPAAMGFSFAAGTTDGPGSFDFKQGDVKGKAFWRWLSYLLKKPNQKQVDCQHSKPILFNTGEMKLPYDWSPAILPVQILRIGQLVILSVPGEVTTMAGRRLRNAVKTVLTTEGSKEFDDNVHVVIAGFTNAYSQYVTTFEEYQIQRYEGASTLYGPHTLDAYIQEFKKLATYLISGQSVQSGPEPQDLLGKQISLLPPVLLDATPPGVKFGDVKTDVPNSSTFKRGDNVIVTFWSASPRNDLMTESTFALVEILQGKDSWVPAYDDDDFCLRFIWSRPAKLCPVSYATIEWRIPETAASGVYRISHFGSSKSLLGSIKPFTGSSSAFVVT
;
A
#
# COMPACT_ATOMS: atom_id res chain seq x y z
N MET A 1 -12.06 -16.28 -12.65
CA MET A 1 -10.81 -16.26 -11.89
C MET A 1 -9.68 -16.66 -12.82
N ASN A 2 -8.48 -16.19 -12.53
CA ASN A 2 -7.29 -16.52 -13.32
C ASN A 2 -6.04 -16.40 -12.44
N LYS A 3 -4.94 -17.01 -12.87
CA LYS A 3 -3.67 -17.01 -12.15
C LYS A 3 -2.50 -16.98 -13.14
N GLY A 4 -1.44 -16.25 -12.82
CA GLY A 4 -0.24 -16.22 -13.66
C GLY A 4 1.02 -15.74 -12.96
N GLU A 5 2.17 -16.14 -13.49
CA GLU A 5 3.49 -15.78 -12.97
C GLU A 5 3.81 -14.30 -13.31
N LEU A 6 4.21 -13.54 -12.30
CA LEU A 6 4.68 -12.16 -12.36
C LEU A 6 6.12 -12.08 -11.84
N LEU A 7 7.05 -11.82 -12.76
CA LEU A 7 8.48 -11.72 -12.48
C LEU A 7 8.88 -10.25 -12.21
N ASP A 8 10.12 -10.07 -11.75
CA ASP A 8 10.76 -8.76 -11.55
C ASP A 8 9.95 -7.74 -10.73
N THR A 9 9.07 -8.20 -9.86
CA THR A 9 8.21 -7.33 -9.06
C THR A 9 8.49 -7.45 -7.56
N GLY A 10 9.17 -8.52 -7.14
CA GLY A 10 9.63 -8.66 -5.76
C GLY A 10 10.80 -9.63 -5.62
N VAL A 11 11.66 -9.39 -4.61
CA VAL A 11 12.84 -10.20 -4.24
C VAL A 11 12.79 -10.56 -2.76
N ASN A 12 13.43 -11.67 -2.36
CA ASN A 12 13.51 -12.03 -0.96
C ASN A 12 14.51 -11.11 -0.24
N ARG A 13 14.08 -10.41 0.82
CA ARG A 13 14.93 -9.50 1.62
C ARG A 13 15.60 -10.17 2.82
N SER A 14 15.28 -11.43 3.07
CA SER A 14 15.84 -12.28 4.12
C SER A 14 16.24 -13.67 3.58
N PRO A 15 17.04 -13.73 2.49
CA PRO A 15 17.33 -14.98 1.79
C PRO A 15 18.05 -16.01 2.69
N SER A 16 18.91 -15.57 3.61
CA SER A 16 19.56 -16.49 4.56
C SER A 16 18.58 -17.18 5.50
N ALA A 17 17.47 -16.52 5.87
CA ALA A 17 16.40 -17.12 6.64
C ALA A 17 15.61 -18.13 5.80
N TYR A 18 15.25 -17.76 4.57
CA TYR A 18 14.58 -18.67 3.64
C TYR A 18 15.40 -19.95 3.40
N LEU A 19 16.71 -19.83 3.19
CA LEU A 19 17.63 -20.96 2.97
C LEU A 19 17.72 -21.93 4.16
N ASN A 20 17.31 -21.49 5.36
CA ASN A 20 17.29 -22.35 6.55
C ASN A 20 16.10 -23.33 6.55
N ASN A 21 15.07 -23.10 5.72
CA ASN A 21 14.02 -24.09 5.50
C ASN A 21 14.62 -25.37 4.86
N PRO A 22 14.03 -26.57 5.13
CA PRO A 22 14.55 -27.84 4.64
C PRO A 22 14.77 -27.83 3.12
N ALA A 23 15.91 -28.39 2.67
CA ALA A 23 16.30 -28.32 1.26
C ALA A 23 15.28 -29.02 0.36
N GLU A 24 14.79 -30.18 0.80
CA GLU A 24 13.75 -30.97 0.14
C GLU A 24 12.44 -30.19 -0.05
N GLU A 25 12.06 -29.34 0.92
CA GLU A 25 10.88 -28.49 0.80
C GLU A 25 11.14 -27.34 -0.18
N ARG A 26 12.34 -26.73 -0.11
CA ARG A 26 12.71 -25.63 -1.03
C ARG A 26 12.74 -26.08 -2.49
N TYR A 27 13.19 -27.30 -2.78
CA TYR A 27 13.25 -27.84 -4.16
C TYR A 27 11.88 -28.04 -4.82
N ILE A 28 10.78 -28.02 -4.06
CA ILE A 28 9.41 -28.06 -4.60
C ILE A 28 9.07 -26.74 -5.33
N TYR A 29 9.73 -25.64 -4.96
CA TYR A 29 9.42 -24.31 -5.47
C TYR A 29 10.55 -23.77 -6.34
N LYS A 30 10.18 -23.21 -7.49
CA LYS A 30 11.12 -22.60 -8.45
C LYS A 30 11.83 -21.34 -7.90
N HIS A 31 11.16 -20.59 -7.02
CA HIS A 31 11.59 -19.28 -6.53
C HIS A 31 11.52 -19.20 -5.00
N ASP A 32 12.32 -18.32 -4.41
CA ASP A 32 12.36 -18.01 -2.97
C ASP A 32 11.33 -16.95 -2.53
N VAL A 33 10.52 -16.47 -3.47
CA VAL A 33 9.32 -15.64 -3.25
C VAL A 33 8.18 -16.18 -4.11
N ASP A 34 6.93 -15.92 -3.71
CA ASP A 34 5.78 -16.31 -4.52
C ASP A 34 5.59 -15.36 -5.70
N LYS A 35 5.75 -15.91 -6.92
CA LYS A 35 5.62 -15.15 -8.18
C LYS A 35 4.21 -15.18 -8.76
N ASP A 36 3.28 -15.91 -8.17
CA ASP A 36 1.94 -16.05 -8.71
C ASP A 36 1.02 -14.90 -8.28
N MET A 37 0.43 -14.21 -9.26
CA MET A 37 -0.72 -13.33 -9.05
C MET A 37 -2.02 -14.11 -9.27
N THR A 38 -2.97 -14.00 -8.33
CA THR A 38 -4.32 -14.57 -8.47
C THR A 38 -5.32 -13.44 -8.64
N LEU A 39 -6.14 -13.49 -9.69
CA LEU A 39 -7.14 -12.48 -10.02
C LEU A 39 -8.57 -13.04 -9.96
N LEU A 40 -9.41 -12.41 -9.15
CA LEU A 40 -10.86 -12.58 -9.16
C LEU A 40 -11.51 -11.42 -9.91
N LYS A 41 -12.24 -11.74 -10.98
CA LYS A 41 -13.00 -10.79 -11.80
C LYS A 41 -14.47 -10.83 -11.40
N PHE A 42 -15.07 -9.67 -11.18
CA PHE A 42 -16.49 -9.51 -10.91
C PHE A 42 -17.19 -9.05 -12.19
N VAL A 43 -18.23 -9.77 -12.59
CA VAL A 43 -19.02 -9.51 -13.79
C VAL A 43 -20.47 -9.45 -13.39
N ASP A 44 -21.12 -8.36 -13.74
CA ASP A 44 -22.55 -8.14 -13.65
C ASP A 44 -23.22 -8.53 -14.98
N ASP A 45 -24.41 -9.11 -14.90
CA ASP A 45 -25.13 -9.62 -16.08
C ASP A 45 -25.62 -8.49 -17.01
N GLU A 46 -25.88 -7.29 -16.47
CA GLU A 46 -26.34 -6.13 -17.23
C GLU A 46 -25.16 -5.25 -17.68
N TRP A 47 -24.23 -4.95 -16.77
CA TRP A 47 -23.18 -3.95 -16.99
C TRP A 47 -21.84 -4.52 -17.43
N GLY A 48 -21.72 -5.85 -17.48
CA GLY A 48 -20.47 -6.55 -17.77
C GLY A 48 -19.50 -6.44 -16.60
N PRO A 49 -18.18 -6.33 -16.84
CA PRO A 49 -17.21 -6.30 -15.75
C PRO A 49 -17.38 -5.08 -14.83
N VAL A 50 -17.40 -5.30 -13.51
CA VAL A 50 -17.62 -4.25 -12.48
C VAL A 50 -16.48 -4.11 -11.48
N GLY A 51 -15.53 -5.06 -11.46
CA GLY A 51 -14.36 -4.93 -10.60
C GLY A 51 -13.42 -6.13 -10.62
N SER A 52 -12.33 -6.02 -9.88
CA SER A 52 -11.37 -7.11 -9.69
C SER A 52 -10.60 -7.04 -8.38
N PHE A 53 -10.29 -8.21 -7.81
CA PHE A 53 -9.30 -8.38 -6.74
C PHE A 53 -8.07 -9.11 -7.29
N SER A 54 -6.88 -8.60 -7.00
CA SER A 54 -5.59 -9.14 -7.45
C SER A 54 -4.67 -9.39 -6.25
N TRP A 55 -4.49 -10.65 -5.85
CA TRP A 55 -3.57 -11.03 -4.77
C TRP A 55 -2.17 -11.29 -5.32
N PHE A 56 -1.16 -10.61 -4.78
CA PHE A 56 0.24 -10.79 -5.15
C PHE A 56 1.20 -10.39 -4.01
N ALA A 57 2.26 -11.18 -3.79
CA ALA A 57 3.17 -11.06 -2.65
C ALA A 57 4.25 -10.00 -2.92
N VAL A 58 4.05 -8.76 -2.45
CA VAL A 58 5.10 -7.72 -2.47
C VAL A 58 4.79 -6.62 -1.46
N HIS A 59 5.78 -6.19 -0.67
CA HIS A 59 5.60 -5.06 0.25
C HIS A 59 5.23 -3.76 -0.48
N GLY A 60 4.37 -2.95 0.13
CA GLY A 60 4.12 -1.55 -0.26
C GLY A 60 5.17 -0.62 0.33
N THR A 61 6.44 -0.82 -0.07
CA THR A 61 7.61 -0.07 0.43
C THR A 61 8.52 0.37 -0.72
N SER A 62 7.93 0.72 -1.87
CA SER A 62 8.68 1.35 -2.97
C SER A 62 9.01 2.80 -2.61
N MET A 63 8.09 3.49 -1.93
CA MET A 63 8.36 4.75 -1.24
C MET A 63 9.11 4.48 0.06
N SER A 64 10.21 5.19 0.25
CA SER A 64 11.08 5.02 1.41
C SER A 64 10.50 5.66 2.68
N ARG A 65 11.10 5.34 3.84
CA ARG A 65 10.74 5.98 5.13
C ARG A 65 10.97 7.51 5.16
N THR A 66 11.69 8.06 4.18
CA THR A 66 11.96 9.50 4.08
C THR A 66 10.95 10.25 3.23
N ASN A 67 10.07 9.55 2.50
CA ASN A 67 8.98 10.16 1.75
C ASN A 67 7.99 10.84 2.72
N PRO A 68 7.72 12.16 2.57
CA PRO A 68 6.76 12.87 3.40
C PRO A 68 5.32 12.85 2.83
N LEU A 69 5.11 12.30 1.63
CA LEU A 69 3.82 12.35 0.92
C LEU A 69 2.98 11.11 1.20
N ILE A 70 1.67 11.31 1.43
CA ILE A 70 0.72 10.20 1.55
C ILE A 70 0.65 9.49 0.19
N SER A 71 0.75 8.16 0.20
CA SER A 71 0.76 7.34 -1.01
C SER A 71 0.16 5.97 -0.74
N GLY A 72 -0.55 5.42 -1.72
CA GLY A 72 -0.94 4.00 -1.73
C GLY A 72 0.19 3.05 -2.15
N ASP A 73 1.40 3.59 -2.38
CA ASP A 73 2.59 2.88 -2.84
C ASP A 73 2.34 2.10 -4.15
N ASN A 74 3.14 1.07 -4.43
CA ASN A 74 3.11 0.36 -5.70
C ASN A 74 1.76 -0.33 -5.98
N LYS A 75 1.08 -0.84 -4.94
CA LYS A 75 -0.25 -1.45 -5.07
C LYS A 75 -1.35 -0.41 -5.30
N GLY A 76 -1.26 0.76 -4.67
CA GLY A 76 -2.16 1.87 -4.94
C GLY A 76 -2.01 2.40 -6.36
N VAL A 77 -0.77 2.51 -6.85
CA VAL A 77 -0.50 2.84 -8.27
C VAL A 77 -1.11 1.80 -9.21
N ALA A 78 -0.91 0.51 -8.93
CA ALA A 78 -1.49 -0.55 -9.75
C ALA A 78 -3.03 -0.49 -9.79
N ALA A 79 -3.66 -0.24 -8.64
CA ALA A 79 -5.11 -0.06 -8.53
C ALA A 79 -5.60 1.13 -9.34
N ARG A 80 -4.96 2.29 -9.17
CA ARG A 80 -5.28 3.53 -9.90
C ARG A 80 -5.15 3.34 -11.41
N PHE A 81 -4.05 2.74 -11.87
CA PHE A 81 -3.83 2.46 -13.30
C PHE A 81 -4.85 1.48 -13.87
N MET A 82 -5.24 0.44 -13.11
CA MET A 82 -6.28 -0.51 -13.53
C MET A 82 -7.65 0.17 -13.69
N GLU A 83 -8.03 1.03 -12.74
CA GLU A 83 -9.28 1.78 -12.82
C GLU A 83 -9.27 2.78 -13.99
N ASP A 84 -8.17 3.52 -14.19
CA ASP A 84 -8.04 4.48 -15.30
C ASP A 84 -8.05 3.78 -16.67
N TRP A 85 -7.37 2.63 -16.78
CA TRP A 85 -7.38 1.81 -17.99
C TRP A 85 -8.81 1.35 -18.33
N PHE A 86 -9.57 0.86 -17.35
CA PHE A 86 -10.93 0.38 -17.58
C PHE A 86 -11.88 1.50 -18.02
N ASP A 87 -11.76 2.68 -17.39
CA ASP A 87 -12.57 3.86 -17.74
C ASP A 87 -12.26 4.35 -19.16
N GLN A 88 -10.99 4.30 -19.59
CA GLN A 88 -10.59 4.68 -20.95
C GLN A 88 -11.06 3.68 -22.00
N ASP A 89 -10.92 2.38 -21.78
CA ASP A 89 -11.33 1.34 -22.73
C ASP A 89 -12.86 1.32 -22.95
N CYS A 90 -13.63 1.47 -21.86
CA CYS A 90 -15.09 1.58 -21.94
C CYS A 90 -15.57 2.85 -22.65
N ASN A 91 -14.89 3.98 -22.45
CA ASN A 91 -15.26 5.25 -23.10
C ASN A 91 -14.75 5.34 -24.55
N GLY A 92 -13.64 4.69 -24.89
CA GLY A 92 -13.13 4.57 -26.26
C GLY A 92 -14.12 3.86 -27.19
N ASN A 93 -14.82 2.84 -26.67
CA ASN A 93 -15.88 2.14 -27.41
C ASN A 93 -17.22 2.89 -27.50
N LYS A 94 -17.45 3.93 -26.67
CA LYS A 94 -18.61 4.84 -26.81
C LYS A 94 -18.29 6.11 -27.61
N SER A 95 -17.02 6.51 -27.65
CA SER A 95 -16.53 7.67 -28.41
C SER A 95 -16.43 7.40 -29.92
N SER A 96 -16.20 6.14 -30.32
CA SER A 96 -16.09 5.75 -31.73
C SER A 96 -17.38 5.92 -32.54
N ASP A 97 -18.55 6.00 -31.87
CA ASP A 97 -19.84 6.28 -32.51
C ASP A 97 -20.29 7.75 -32.41
N ALA A 98 -19.71 8.55 -31.50
CA ALA A 98 -19.99 9.98 -31.41
C ALA A 98 -19.07 10.85 -32.29
N PHE A 99 -17.89 10.35 -32.68
CA PHE A 99 -16.93 11.04 -33.56
C PHE A 99 -17.02 10.65 -35.04
N LYS A 100 -17.95 9.76 -35.44
CA LYS A 100 -18.13 9.35 -36.85
C LYS A 100 -19.27 10.04 -37.61
N ALA A 101 -19.97 11.00 -37.02
CA ALA A 101 -20.97 11.79 -37.72
C ALA A 101 -20.49 13.23 -37.95
N LYS A 102 -20.17 13.52 -39.22
CA LYS A 102 -19.72 14.80 -39.80
C LYS A 102 -18.22 15.09 -39.65
N VAL A 103 -17.45 14.65 -40.64
CA VAL A 103 -16.91 15.50 -41.73
C VAL A 103 -16.13 14.55 -42.65
N ASN A 104 -16.59 14.35 -43.88
CA ASN A 104 -15.74 13.86 -44.96
C ASN A 104 -14.92 15.05 -45.47
N PRO A 105 -13.58 15.05 -45.41
CA PRO A 105 -12.81 16.00 -46.20
C PRO A 105 -12.58 15.40 -47.60
N PRO A 106 -12.85 16.14 -48.69
CA PRO A 106 -12.35 15.74 -50.00
C PRO A 106 -10.82 15.86 -50.02
N ARG A 107 -10.18 14.91 -50.69
CA ARG A 107 -8.73 14.86 -50.97
C ARG A 107 -8.21 16.20 -51.52
N ILE A 108 -7.28 16.85 -50.80
CA ILE A 108 -6.30 17.76 -51.40
C ILE A 108 -4.95 17.55 -50.69
N SER A 109 -3.90 17.39 -51.50
CA SER A 109 -2.50 17.24 -51.13
C SER A 109 -1.86 18.56 -50.66
N SER A 110 -0.97 18.43 -49.68
CA SER A 110 0.21 19.27 -49.40
C SER A 110 0.00 20.79 -49.24
N ILE A 111 0.08 21.26 -47.99
CA ILE A 111 0.99 22.29 -47.45
C ILE A 111 0.75 22.31 -45.94
N ILE A 112 1.79 22.49 -45.13
CA ILE A 112 1.74 22.61 -43.66
C ILE A 112 1.51 24.09 -43.32
N PRO A 113 0.33 24.47 -42.80
CA PRO A 113 0.24 25.60 -41.84
C PRO A 113 -0.58 25.30 -40.58
N PHE A 114 -1.11 24.09 -40.40
CA PHE A 114 -2.14 23.82 -39.37
C PHE A 114 -1.63 23.79 -37.92
N VAL A 115 -0.34 23.49 -37.69
CA VAL A 115 0.22 23.43 -36.31
C VAL A 115 0.57 24.81 -35.78
N HIS A 116 0.93 25.76 -36.66
CA HIS A 116 1.33 27.11 -36.24
C HIS A 116 0.12 27.97 -35.87
N GLU A 117 -0.99 27.88 -36.62
CA GLU A 117 -2.25 28.58 -36.31
C GLU A 117 -2.84 28.14 -34.96
N ILE A 118 -2.91 26.82 -34.70
CA ILE A 118 -3.37 26.30 -33.40
C ILE A 118 -2.46 26.78 -32.27
N HIS A 119 -1.15 26.84 -32.49
CA HIS A 119 -0.21 27.29 -31.47
C HIS A 119 -0.41 28.79 -31.15
N CYS A 120 -0.63 29.64 -32.15
CA CYS A 120 -0.91 31.06 -31.97
C CYS A 120 -2.24 31.29 -31.22
N GLU A 121 -3.31 30.58 -31.58
CA GLU A 121 -4.61 30.68 -30.88
C GLU A 121 -4.52 30.24 -29.41
N LEU A 122 -3.79 29.15 -29.12
CA LEU A 122 -3.57 28.69 -27.75
C LEU A 122 -2.77 29.71 -26.92
N HIS A 123 -1.80 30.40 -27.54
CA HIS A 123 -1.02 31.45 -26.88
C HIS A 123 -1.84 32.71 -26.59
N GLU A 124 -2.71 33.12 -27.50
CA GLU A 124 -3.63 34.25 -27.28
C GLU A 124 -4.63 33.95 -26.15
N LEU A 125 -5.22 32.76 -26.12
CA LEU A 125 -6.07 32.31 -25.03
C LEU A 125 -5.31 32.25 -23.70
N ASN A 126 -4.09 31.70 -23.70
CA ASN A 126 -3.25 31.62 -22.51
C ASN A 126 -2.95 33.00 -21.90
N ALA A 127 -2.56 33.98 -22.73
CA ALA A 127 -2.23 35.32 -22.27
C ALA A 127 -3.43 36.07 -21.62
N SER A 128 -4.66 35.62 -21.86
CA SER A 128 -5.87 36.22 -21.30
C SER A 128 -6.21 35.78 -19.87
N PHE A 129 -5.65 34.66 -19.38
CA PHE A 129 -5.95 34.09 -18.06
C PHE A 129 -4.78 34.27 -17.07
N GLN A 130 -4.86 35.32 -16.27
CA GLN A 130 -3.94 35.58 -15.16
C GLN A 130 -4.34 34.82 -13.90
N SER A 131 -3.39 34.61 -12.98
CA SER A 131 -3.68 34.03 -11.67
C SER A 131 -4.77 34.80 -10.94
N SER A 132 -5.66 34.05 -10.28
CA SER A 132 -6.77 34.63 -9.55
C SER A 132 -6.50 34.63 -8.05
N SER A 133 -6.64 35.79 -7.41
CA SER A 133 -6.54 35.94 -5.95
C SER A 133 -7.69 35.25 -5.21
N SER A 134 -7.45 34.93 -3.93
CA SER A 134 -8.37 34.25 -3.01
C SER A 134 -9.86 34.59 -3.16
N LYS A 135 -10.69 33.57 -3.37
CA LYS A 135 -12.17 33.65 -3.23
C LYS A 135 -12.61 32.93 -1.95
N SER A 136 -13.47 33.57 -1.15
CA SER A 136 -14.14 32.91 -0.03
C SER A 136 -15.17 31.92 -0.60
N ALA A 137 -14.99 30.63 -0.35
CA ALA A 137 -15.90 29.60 -0.83
C ALA A 137 -17.02 29.36 0.19
N ILE A 138 -18.29 29.38 -0.25
CA ILE A 138 -19.45 29.25 0.66
C ILE A 138 -19.74 27.75 0.99
N ARG A 139 -19.25 26.80 0.17
CA ARG A 139 -19.26 25.33 0.40
C ARG A 139 -18.35 24.60 -0.60
N PHE A 140 -17.41 23.77 -0.14
CA PHE A 140 -16.48 23.02 -1.03
C PHE A 140 -17.17 22.05 -2.00
N LYS A 141 -18.27 21.42 -1.58
CA LYS A 141 -18.97 20.38 -2.37
C LYS A 141 -19.43 20.82 -3.77
N SER A 142 -19.51 22.11 -4.06
CA SER A 142 -19.85 22.62 -5.41
C SER A 142 -18.65 23.01 -6.27
N LEU A 143 -17.45 23.19 -5.71
CA LEU A 143 -16.28 23.78 -6.39
C LEU A 143 -15.11 22.80 -6.57
N SER A 144 -14.88 21.89 -5.60
CA SER A 144 -13.80 20.89 -5.65
C SER A 144 -14.32 19.52 -6.12
N ARG A 145 -15.02 19.48 -7.26
CA ARG A 145 -15.45 18.20 -7.84
C ARG A 145 -14.20 17.45 -8.34
N ARG A 146 -13.91 16.29 -7.73
CA ARG A 146 -12.90 15.35 -8.22
C ARG A 146 -13.12 15.05 -9.69
N VAL A 147 -12.04 14.80 -10.43
CA VAL A 147 -12.08 14.45 -11.86
C VAL A 147 -13.07 13.31 -12.11
N ARG A 148 -13.00 12.29 -11.27
CA ARG A 148 -13.79 11.06 -11.37
C ARG A 148 -15.16 11.14 -10.66
N SER A 149 -15.56 12.30 -10.14
CA SER A 149 -16.91 12.52 -9.57
C SER A 149 -17.93 12.98 -10.61
N ALA A 150 -17.46 13.51 -11.75
CA ALA A 150 -18.30 14.12 -12.79
C ALA A 150 -19.04 13.11 -13.68
N LEU A 151 -18.60 11.84 -13.74
CA LEU A 151 -19.12 10.80 -14.64
C LEU A 151 -20.06 9.80 -13.93
N ARG A 152 -20.90 10.27 -12.99
CA ARG A 152 -21.96 9.42 -12.44
C ARG A 152 -23.10 9.28 -13.45
N GLN A 153 -23.03 8.26 -14.32
CA GLN A 153 -24.28 7.68 -14.83
C GLN A 153 -24.97 7.07 -13.61
N ALA A 154 -26.16 7.56 -13.25
CA ALA A 154 -26.81 7.26 -11.98
C ALA A 154 -27.02 5.75 -11.73
N ASP A 155 -27.02 4.94 -12.81
CA ASP A 155 -27.39 3.52 -12.77
C ASP A 155 -26.23 2.54 -13.01
N ARG A 156 -25.05 2.97 -13.49
CA ARG A 156 -23.90 2.06 -13.74
C ARG A 156 -22.89 2.09 -12.58
N PRO A 157 -22.53 0.93 -11.99
CA PRO A 157 -21.50 0.88 -10.94
C PRO A 157 -20.13 1.30 -11.50
N ARG A 158 -19.37 2.07 -10.72
CA ARG A 158 -17.98 2.39 -11.03
C ARG A 158 -17.13 1.13 -10.91
N PHE A 159 -16.21 0.94 -11.86
CA PHE A 159 -15.24 -0.13 -11.77
C PHE A 159 -14.31 0.06 -10.57
N VAL A 160 -14.14 -0.98 -9.76
CA VAL A 160 -13.25 -0.96 -8.59
C VAL A 160 -12.21 -2.06 -8.74
N SER A 161 -10.93 -1.70 -8.59
CA SER A 161 -9.85 -2.68 -8.58
C SER A 161 -9.05 -2.63 -7.29
N ALA A 162 -8.96 -3.76 -6.59
CA ALA A 162 -8.15 -3.91 -5.39
C ALA A 162 -6.91 -4.78 -5.65
N PHE A 163 -5.73 -4.28 -5.28
CA PHE A 163 -4.50 -5.06 -5.27
C PHE A 163 -4.21 -5.50 -3.83
N CYS A 164 -4.56 -6.74 -3.54
CA CYS A 164 -4.50 -7.32 -2.21
C CYS A 164 -3.10 -7.86 -1.89
N GLN A 165 -2.77 -7.85 -0.60
CA GLN A 165 -1.60 -8.54 -0.07
C GLN A 165 -1.86 -10.02 0.14
N THR A 166 -0.78 -10.80 0.19
CA THR A 166 -0.76 -12.22 0.60
C THR A 166 0.36 -12.39 1.64
N ASN A 167 1.12 -13.49 1.60
CA ASN A 167 2.32 -13.75 2.38
C ASN A 167 3.55 -12.99 1.83
N CYS A 168 3.59 -11.66 2.01
CA CYS A 168 4.70 -10.84 1.55
C CYS A 168 5.79 -10.58 2.61
N GLY A 169 5.76 -11.23 3.78
CA GLY A 169 6.58 -10.88 4.95
C GLY A 169 8.08 -10.72 4.69
N ASP A 170 8.64 -11.47 3.74
CA ASP A 170 10.05 -11.41 3.34
C ASP A 170 10.25 -10.92 1.89
N VAL A 171 9.23 -10.31 1.27
CA VAL A 171 9.24 -9.91 -0.15
C VAL A 171 9.30 -8.39 -0.31
N SER A 172 10.40 -7.89 -0.86
CA SER A 172 10.64 -6.46 -1.11
C SER A 172 10.33 -6.07 -2.57
N PRO A 173 9.75 -4.89 -2.84
CA PRO A 173 9.62 -4.33 -4.20
C PRO A 173 10.92 -3.74 -4.75
N ASN A 174 11.95 -3.63 -3.92
CA ASN A 174 13.25 -3.08 -4.28
C ASN A 174 14.09 -4.16 -4.97
N VAL A 175 13.72 -4.44 -6.23
CA VAL A 175 14.19 -5.61 -6.98
C VAL A 175 15.64 -5.56 -7.43
N LEU A 176 16.32 -4.43 -7.26
CA LEU A 176 17.78 -4.36 -7.44
C LEU A 176 18.48 -4.81 -6.17
N GLU A 177 19.65 -5.44 -6.31
CA GLU A 177 20.44 -5.96 -5.20
C GLU A 177 20.67 -4.90 -4.11
N ALA A 178 20.46 -5.32 -2.85
CA ALA A 178 20.72 -4.49 -1.68
C ALA A 178 22.21 -4.19 -1.56
N SER A 179 22.55 -2.90 -1.55
CA SER A 179 23.93 -2.44 -1.62
C SER A 179 24.21 -1.37 -0.58
N CYS A 180 25.49 -1.23 -0.24
CA CYS A 180 26.01 -0.19 0.61
C CYS A 180 26.00 1.15 -0.11
N ILE A 181 25.34 2.17 0.45
CA ILE A 181 25.18 3.49 -0.19
C ILE A 181 26.50 4.25 -0.36
N ASP A 182 27.52 3.91 0.42
CA ASP A 182 28.83 4.57 0.44
C ASP A 182 29.82 3.95 -0.57
N THR A 183 29.80 2.64 -0.73
CA THR A 183 30.77 1.87 -1.53
C THR A 183 30.18 1.24 -2.78
N GLY A 184 28.85 1.11 -2.87
CA GLY A 184 28.15 0.39 -3.94
C GLY A 184 28.27 -1.14 -3.88
N SER A 185 29.02 -1.68 -2.93
CA SER A 185 29.19 -3.13 -2.75
C SER A 185 27.89 -3.79 -2.26
N PRO A 186 27.66 -5.09 -2.55
CA PRO A 186 26.58 -5.85 -1.94
C PRO A 186 26.63 -5.81 -0.41
N CYS A 187 25.45 -5.75 0.22
CA CYS A 187 25.37 -5.85 1.67
C CYS A 187 25.80 -7.25 2.18
N ASP A 188 26.21 -7.33 3.44
CA ASP A 188 26.40 -8.62 4.11
C ASP A 188 25.12 -9.48 4.06
N PHE A 189 25.27 -10.70 3.55
CA PHE A 189 24.15 -11.62 3.28
C PHE A 189 23.34 -11.99 4.54
N ASN A 190 24.02 -12.18 5.68
CA ASN A 190 23.38 -12.70 6.88
C ASN A 190 22.79 -11.61 7.77
N HIS A 191 23.42 -10.43 7.81
CA HIS A 191 23.09 -9.36 8.76
C HIS A 191 22.58 -8.08 8.10
N SER A 192 22.64 -7.99 6.77
CA SER A 192 22.30 -6.78 5.99
C SER A 192 23.03 -5.56 6.50
N THR A 193 24.37 -5.64 6.51
CA THR A 193 25.23 -4.57 6.99
C THR A 193 26.35 -4.22 6.01
N CYS A 194 26.87 -3.02 6.16
CA CYS A 194 27.98 -2.44 5.42
C CYS A 194 29.01 -1.95 6.43
N GLY A 195 30.23 -2.49 6.40
CA GLY A 195 31.21 -2.23 7.46
C GLY A 195 30.71 -2.59 8.86
N GLY A 196 29.75 -3.51 8.95
CA GLY A 196 29.10 -3.90 10.20
C GLY A 196 28.01 -2.95 10.71
N LYS A 197 27.56 -1.96 9.94
CA LYS A 197 26.39 -1.12 10.28
C LYS A 197 25.23 -1.37 9.32
N ASN A 198 24.00 -1.34 9.82
CA ASN A 198 22.78 -1.57 9.01
C ASN A 198 22.29 -0.30 8.29
N ASP A 199 22.59 0.88 8.83
CA ASP A 199 22.12 2.19 8.37
C ASP A 199 22.58 2.56 6.94
N LEU A 200 23.59 1.88 6.40
CA LEU A 200 24.09 2.08 5.05
C LEU A 200 23.61 1.02 4.04
N CYS A 201 22.94 -0.04 4.50
CA CYS A 201 22.48 -1.12 3.62
C CYS A 201 21.03 -0.88 3.17
N PHE A 202 20.83 -0.60 1.89
CA PHE A 202 19.51 -0.34 1.31
C PHE A 202 19.23 -1.23 0.10
N GLY A 203 18.00 -1.74 0.04
CA GLY A 203 17.41 -2.28 -1.18
C GLY A 203 17.16 -1.14 -2.16
N ARG A 204 17.34 -1.39 -3.46
CA ARG A 204 17.16 -0.37 -4.49
C ARG A 204 15.99 -0.72 -5.42
N GLY A 205 15.12 0.24 -5.65
CA GLY A 205 14.05 0.13 -6.64
C GLY A 205 14.59 0.19 -8.07
N PRO A 206 13.80 -0.22 -9.08
CA PRO A 206 14.23 -0.24 -10.47
C PRO A 206 14.25 1.14 -11.16
N GLY A 207 13.72 2.18 -10.51
CA GLY A 207 13.63 3.53 -11.04
C GLY A 207 14.79 4.43 -10.65
N ALA A 208 14.85 5.62 -11.25
CA ALA A 208 15.84 6.65 -10.90
C ALA A 208 15.62 7.24 -9.49
N ASP A 209 14.38 7.21 -9.01
CA ASP A 209 13.97 7.63 -7.68
C ASP A 209 12.86 6.70 -7.14
N GLU A 210 12.40 6.97 -5.91
CA GLU A 210 11.35 6.17 -5.26
C GLU A 210 9.98 6.29 -5.95
N PHE A 211 9.67 7.44 -6.56
CA PHE A 211 8.42 7.62 -7.31
C PHE A 211 8.42 6.79 -8.58
N GLU A 212 9.51 6.85 -9.35
CA GLU A 212 9.67 6.07 -10.57
C GLU A 212 9.74 4.57 -10.26
N SER A 213 10.40 4.19 -9.17
CA SER A 213 10.40 2.80 -8.68
C SER A 213 8.98 2.33 -8.34
N THR A 214 8.22 3.15 -7.61
CA THR A 214 6.81 2.87 -7.28
C THR A 214 5.97 2.74 -8.54
N ARG A 215 6.16 3.62 -9.52
CA ARG A 215 5.48 3.59 -10.82
C ARG A 215 5.77 2.30 -11.58
N ILE A 216 7.04 1.90 -11.69
CA ILE A 216 7.47 0.71 -12.42
C ILE A 216 6.91 -0.56 -11.77
N ILE A 217 7.01 -0.69 -10.44
CA ILE A 217 6.52 -1.87 -9.72
C ILE A 217 4.98 -1.92 -9.76
N GLY A 218 4.30 -0.79 -9.67
CA GLY A 218 2.85 -0.69 -9.84
C GLY A 218 2.40 -1.06 -11.26
N ASP A 219 3.10 -0.55 -12.29
CA ASP A 219 2.83 -0.85 -13.70
C ASP A 219 3.00 -2.33 -14.04
N ARG A 220 4.03 -3.00 -13.48
CA ARG A 220 4.22 -4.46 -13.62
C ARG A 220 3.04 -5.24 -13.06
N GLN A 221 2.56 -4.89 -11.86
CA GLN A 221 1.39 -5.51 -11.25
C GLN A 221 0.12 -5.24 -12.09
N PHE A 222 -0.09 -3.98 -12.49
CA PHE A 222 -1.22 -3.55 -13.33
C PHE A 222 -1.29 -4.34 -14.64
N LYS A 223 -0.20 -4.40 -15.41
CA LYS A 223 -0.16 -5.09 -16.71
C LYS A 223 -0.50 -6.56 -16.58
N LYS A 224 0.02 -7.24 -15.55
CA LYS A 224 -0.33 -8.64 -15.28
C LYS A 224 -1.80 -8.78 -14.89
N ALA A 225 -2.33 -7.87 -14.08
CA ALA A 225 -3.75 -7.89 -13.74
C ALA A 225 -4.64 -7.69 -14.98
N VAL A 226 -4.32 -6.77 -15.89
CA VAL A 226 -5.04 -6.61 -17.16
C VAL A 226 -5.02 -7.89 -18.00
N GLU A 227 -3.84 -8.50 -18.16
CA GLU A 227 -3.68 -9.78 -18.86
C GLU A 227 -4.59 -10.86 -18.26
N LEU A 228 -4.54 -11.05 -16.95
CA LEU A 228 -5.33 -12.05 -16.23
C LEU A 228 -6.84 -11.74 -16.28
N PHE A 229 -7.22 -10.47 -16.22
CA PHE A 229 -8.61 -10.01 -16.27
C PHE A 229 -9.25 -10.25 -17.64
N ASN A 230 -8.50 -10.02 -18.72
CA ASN A 230 -8.96 -10.23 -20.09
C ASN A 230 -9.04 -11.71 -20.47
N THR A 231 -8.18 -12.55 -19.89
CA THR A 231 -8.11 -13.99 -20.18
C THR A 231 -8.82 -14.87 -19.14
N ALA A 232 -9.45 -14.28 -18.12
CA ALA A 232 -10.15 -15.03 -17.08
C ALA A 232 -11.33 -15.84 -17.63
N SER A 233 -11.28 -17.16 -17.48
CA SER A 233 -12.28 -18.11 -18.00
C SER A 233 -12.93 -18.97 -16.92
N GLU A 234 -12.26 -19.19 -15.78
CA GLU A 234 -12.82 -20.02 -14.70
C GLU A 234 -13.92 -19.27 -13.94
N GLN A 235 -15.17 -19.73 -14.04
CA GLN A 235 -16.27 -19.18 -13.25
C GLN A 235 -16.27 -19.81 -11.85
N LEU A 236 -16.31 -18.98 -10.81
CA LEU A 236 -16.48 -19.50 -9.45
C LEU A 236 -17.91 -20.02 -9.26
N LYS A 237 -18.04 -21.21 -8.66
CA LYS A 237 -19.34 -21.88 -8.44
C LYS A 237 -19.41 -22.46 -7.03
N GLY A 238 -20.60 -22.41 -6.45
CA GLY A 238 -20.87 -22.94 -5.11
C GLY A 238 -21.29 -21.87 -4.11
N LYS A 239 -21.43 -22.29 -2.85
CA LYS A 239 -21.91 -21.41 -1.76
C LYS A 239 -20.86 -20.39 -1.32
N VAL A 240 -21.35 -19.32 -0.69
CA VAL A 240 -20.55 -18.39 0.11
C VAL A 240 -20.70 -18.77 1.57
N ASP A 241 -19.60 -18.88 2.29
CA ASP A 241 -19.59 -19.29 3.71
C ASP A 241 -18.37 -18.71 4.43
N PHE A 242 -18.38 -18.66 5.76
CA PHE A 242 -17.24 -18.18 6.55
C PHE A 242 -17.16 -18.82 7.94
N ARG A 243 -15.97 -18.87 8.51
CA ARG A 243 -15.79 -19.07 9.96
C ARG A 243 -14.85 -18.02 10.52
N HIS A 244 -15.12 -17.58 11.74
CA HIS A 244 -14.34 -16.59 12.46
C HIS A 244 -14.26 -16.97 13.93
N THR A 245 -13.11 -16.74 14.56
CA THR A 245 -12.93 -16.87 16.01
C THR A 245 -11.80 -15.96 16.47
N TYR A 246 -11.87 -15.50 17.71
CA TYR A 246 -10.76 -14.89 18.41
C TYR A 246 -9.95 -15.95 19.15
N VAL A 247 -8.62 -15.85 19.11
CA VAL A 247 -7.73 -16.82 19.74
C VAL A 247 -6.71 -16.09 20.61
N ASP A 248 -6.52 -16.56 21.84
CA ASP A 248 -5.46 -16.08 22.73
C ASP A 248 -4.12 -16.74 22.36
N PHE A 249 -3.32 -16.03 21.57
CA PHE A 249 -1.99 -16.46 21.12
C PHE A 249 -0.91 -16.35 22.19
N SER A 250 -1.20 -15.80 23.39
CA SER A 250 -0.18 -15.66 24.45
C SER A 250 0.17 -16.98 25.15
N LYS A 251 -0.66 -18.02 24.97
CA LYS A 251 -0.54 -19.30 25.69
C LYS A 251 -1.20 -20.48 24.97
N LEU A 252 -1.40 -20.37 23.66
CA LEU A 252 -2.11 -21.37 22.85
C LEU A 252 -1.33 -22.68 22.85
N GLU A 253 -2.03 -23.78 23.13
CA GLU A 253 -1.48 -25.13 23.02
C GLU A 253 -1.50 -25.57 21.55
N VAL A 254 -0.33 -25.98 21.05
CA VAL A 254 -0.11 -26.38 19.65
C VAL A 254 0.41 -27.80 19.63
N THR A 255 -0.23 -28.66 18.82
CA THR A 255 0.19 -30.04 18.63
C THR A 255 1.07 -30.15 17.38
N ILE A 256 2.34 -30.50 17.57
CA ILE A 256 3.32 -30.68 16.48
C ILE A 256 3.71 -32.15 16.34
N SER A 257 4.06 -32.56 15.12
CA SER A 257 4.60 -33.89 14.84
C SER A 257 6.07 -33.98 15.25
N LYS A 258 6.50 -35.09 15.87
CA LYS A 258 7.91 -35.33 16.20
C LYS A 258 8.66 -35.94 15.01
N GLN A 259 9.93 -35.57 14.85
CA GLN A 259 10.86 -36.34 14.01
C GLN A 259 10.99 -37.75 14.59
N GLY A 260 10.65 -38.78 13.81
CA GLY A 260 10.64 -40.19 14.25
C GLY A 260 9.26 -40.75 14.65
N GLY A 261 8.19 -39.96 14.53
CA GLY A 261 6.82 -40.40 14.80
C GLY A 261 6.25 -39.96 16.16
N GLY A 262 4.93 -39.80 16.23
CA GLY A 262 4.20 -39.30 17.39
C GLY A 262 4.00 -37.77 17.41
N THR A 263 3.29 -37.28 18.42
CA THR A 263 2.98 -35.85 18.59
C THR A 263 3.60 -35.28 19.87
N LYS A 264 3.80 -33.96 19.90
CA LYS A 264 4.21 -33.18 21.07
C LYS A 264 3.28 -31.98 21.20
N VAL A 265 2.77 -31.74 22.40
CA VAL A 265 2.08 -30.49 22.72
C VAL A 265 3.12 -29.48 23.22
N ILE A 266 3.12 -28.32 22.60
CA ILE A 266 3.94 -27.15 22.94
C ILE A 266 3.00 -25.96 23.16
N LYS A 267 3.52 -24.83 23.65
CA LYS A 267 2.76 -23.60 23.83
C LYS A 267 3.39 -22.46 23.06
N THR A 268 2.56 -21.57 22.51
CA THR A 268 3.01 -20.24 22.10
C THR A 268 3.41 -19.42 23.32
N CYS A 269 4.11 -18.31 23.07
CA CYS A 269 4.65 -17.45 24.10
C CYS A 269 3.85 -16.14 24.20
N PRO A 270 3.83 -15.49 25.38
CA PRO A 270 3.50 -14.08 25.47
C PRO A 270 4.36 -13.26 24.48
N ALA A 271 3.78 -12.23 23.88
CA ALA A 271 4.42 -11.47 22.81
C ALA A 271 5.79 -10.90 23.23
N ALA A 272 6.80 -11.01 22.35
CA ALA A 272 8.09 -10.36 22.53
C ALA A 272 8.74 -10.02 21.19
N MET A 273 9.43 -8.88 21.14
CA MET A 273 10.23 -8.44 19.99
C MET A 273 11.71 -8.66 20.27
N GLY A 274 12.42 -9.22 19.29
CA GLY A 274 13.84 -9.51 19.37
C GLY A 274 14.73 -8.29 19.08
N PHE A 275 16.04 -8.42 19.26
CA PHE A 275 17.00 -7.34 18.94
C PHE A 275 16.94 -6.91 17.48
N SER A 276 16.84 -7.86 16.54
CA SER A 276 16.78 -7.57 15.11
C SER A 276 15.52 -6.79 14.67
N PHE A 277 14.49 -6.67 15.53
CA PHE A 277 13.36 -5.77 15.28
C PHE A 277 13.86 -4.31 15.13
N ALA A 278 14.76 -3.87 16.00
CA ALA A 278 15.31 -2.52 15.93
C ALA A 278 16.31 -2.32 14.78
N ALA A 279 16.73 -3.39 14.12
CA ALA A 279 17.63 -3.32 12.97
C ALA A 279 16.92 -2.91 11.67
N GLY A 280 15.58 -2.97 11.62
CA GLY A 280 14.82 -2.76 10.39
C GLY A 280 15.18 -3.76 9.29
N THR A 281 14.83 -3.43 8.05
CA THR A 281 15.12 -4.25 6.86
C THR A 281 15.94 -3.46 5.86
N THR A 282 16.30 -4.07 4.72
CA THR A 282 16.91 -3.35 3.60
C THR A 282 15.95 -2.33 2.97
N ASP A 283 14.63 -2.45 3.16
CA ASP A 283 13.62 -1.49 2.67
C ASP A 283 13.52 -0.23 3.55
N GLY A 284 14.02 -0.34 4.77
CA GLY A 284 13.94 0.69 5.79
C GLY A 284 14.85 0.29 6.94
N PRO A 285 16.17 0.53 6.83
CA PRO A 285 17.10 0.13 7.87
C PRO A 285 16.79 0.90 9.14
N GLY A 286 16.95 0.20 10.26
CA GLY A 286 16.87 0.76 11.58
C GLY A 286 18.00 1.73 11.85
N SER A 287 18.16 2.11 13.11
CA SER A 287 19.21 3.04 13.53
C SER A 287 20.10 2.40 14.58
N PHE A 288 21.15 3.11 14.96
CA PHE A 288 22.13 2.67 15.95
C PHE A 288 22.92 1.43 15.48
N ASP A 289 23.36 0.60 16.42
CA ASP A 289 24.28 -0.52 16.21
C ASP A 289 23.58 -1.88 16.24
N PHE A 290 22.26 -1.89 15.99
CA PHE A 290 21.45 -3.09 15.79
C PHE A 290 21.75 -3.72 14.42
N LYS A 291 21.67 -5.05 14.33
CA LYS A 291 21.89 -5.81 13.10
C LYS A 291 20.86 -6.91 13.01
N GLN A 292 20.50 -7.30 11.79
CA GLN A 292 19.69 -8.50 11.60
C GLN A 292 20.52 -9.75 11.92
N GLY A 293 19.87 -10.83 12.34
CA GLY A 293 20.55 -12.06 12.73
C GLY A 293 21.19 -12.05 14.12
N ASP A 294 20.90 -11.03 14.96
CA ASP A 294 21.45 -10.98 16.32
C ASP A 294 20.70 -11.98 17.23
N VAL A 295 21.39 -13.04 17.61
CA VAL A 295 20.92 -14.07 18.56
C VAL A 295 21.45 -13.90 19.99
N LYS A 296 22.34 -12.92 20.24
CA LYS A 296 22.99 -12.72 21.55
C LYS A 296 22.46 -11.48 22.28
N GLY A 297 22.22 -10.41 21.55
CA GLY A 297 21.83 -9.11 22.07
C GLY A 297 22.94 -8.40 22.85
N LYS A 298 23.19 -7.13 22.52
CA LYS A 298 24.19 -6.30 23.22
C LYS A 298 23.76 -5.95 24.64
N ALA A 299 24.74 -5.92 25.56
CA ALA A 299 24.51 -5.70 26.98
C ALA A 299 23.88 -4.33 27.31
N PHE A 300 24.30 -3.28 26.61
CA PHE A 300 23.78 -1.91 26.81
C PHE A 300 22.27 -1.82 26.55
N TRP A 301 21.83 -2.26 25.38
CA TRP A 301 20.41 -2.24 25.00
C TRP A 301 19.56 -3.17 25.87
N ARG A 302 20.11 -4.30 26.30
CA ARG A 302 19.45 -5.20 27.26
C ARG A 302 19.22 -4.52 28.60
N TRP A 303 20.20 -3.77 29.09
CA TRP A 303 20.03 -2.99 30.32
C TRP A 303 18.94 -1.92 30.16
N LEU A 304 18.96 -1.17 29.05
CA LEU A 304 17.97 -0.12 28.79
C LEU A 304 16.55 -0.69 28.67
N SER A 305 16.37 -1.83 28.00
CA SER A 305 15.04 -2.44 27.87
C SER A 305 14.52 -3.02 29.19
N TYR A 306 15.42 -3.47 30.07
CA TYR A 306 15.05 -3.97 31.40
C TYR A 306 14.50 -2.88 32.31
N LEU A 307 14.81 -1.60 32.07
CA LEU A 307 14.18 -0.48 32.76
C LEU A 307 12.67 -0.39 32.47
N LEU A 308 12.22 -0.87 31.31
CA LEU A 308 10.81 -0.94 30.96
C LEU A 308 10.15 -2.19 31.55
N LYS A 309 10.65 -3.38 31.16
CA LYS A 309 10.15 -4.67 31.68
C LYS A 309 11.15 -5.80 31.40
N LYS A 310 11.84 -6.26 32.44
CA LYS A 310 12.74 -7.42 32.35
C LYS A 310 11.95 -8.72 32.08
N PRO A 311 12.33 -9.54 31.07
CA PRO A 311 11.74 -10.86 30.85
C PRO A 311 12.18 -11.84 31.94
N ASN A 312 11.25 -12.70 32.37
CA ASN A 312 11.55 -13.81 33.28
C ASN A 312 12.14 -15.00 32.51
N GLN A 313 12.69 -15.99 33.22
CA GLN A 313 13.34 -17.14 32.58
C GLN A 313 12.38 -17.95 31.69
N LYS A 314 11.13 -18.15 32.13
CA LYS A 314 10.10 -18.83 31.35
C LYS A 314 9.87 -18.18 29.99
N GLN A 315 9.84 -16.85 29.94
CA GLN A 315 9.66 -16.08 28.73
C GLN A 315 10.88 -16.19 27.81
N VAL A 316 12.09 -16.11 28.37
CA VAL A 316 13.35 -16.30 27.63
C VAL A 316 13.41 -17.71 27.02
N ASP A 317 13.08 -18.74 27.79
CA ASP A 317 13.10 -20.13 27.34
C ASP A 317 12.04 -20.39 26.24
N CYS A 318 10.84 -19.81 26.39
CA CYS A 318 9.78 -19.95 25.41
C CYS A 318 10.15 -19.29 24.07
N GLN A 319 10.73 -18.09 24.12
CA GLN A 319 11.07 -17.30 22.94
C GLN A 319 12.38 -17.75 22.27
N HIS A 320 13.19 -18.61 22.92
CA HIS A 320 14.46 -19.07 22.39
C HIS A 320 14.35 -19.54 20.92
N SER A 321 15.26 -19.18 20.01
CA SER A 321 16.56 -18.49 20.19
C SER A 321 16.51 -16.95 20.21
N LYS A 322 15.32 -16.33 20.24
CA LYS A 322 15.18 -14.87 20.19
C LYS A 322 15.76 -14.18 21.43
N PRO A 323 16.77 -13.30 21.29
CA PRO A 323 17.15 -12.41 22.37
C PRO A 323 16.09 -11.31 22.48
N ILE A 324 15.36 -11.27 23.61
CA ILE A 324 14.26 -10.34 23.79
C ILE A 324 14.80 -8.92 23.98
N LEU A 325 14.40 -8.01 23.08
CA LEU A 325 14.59 -6.57 23.25
C LEU A 325 13.41 -5.98 24.01
N PHE A 326 12.18 -6.16 23.53
CA PHE A 326 10.96 -5.67 24.20
C PHE A 326 10.04 -6.80 24.59
N ASN A 327 9.72 -6.90 25.89
CA ASN A 327 8.84 -7.93 26.44
C ASN A 327 7.37 -7.51 26.43
N THR A 328 6.85 -7.17 25.25
CA THR A 328 5.59 -6.43 25.06
C THR A 328 4.35 -7.15 25.57
N GLY A 329 4.33 -8.48 25.60
CA GLY A 329 3.25 -9.29 26.17
C GLY A 329 3.09 -9.11 27.69
N GLU A 330 4.13 -8.65 28.37
CA GLU A 330 4.18 -8.40 29.82
C GLU A 330 4.17 -6.90 30.16
N MET A 331 4.04 -6.03 29.15
CA MET A 331 3.95 -4.58 29.28
C MET A 331 2.48 -4.15 29.22
N LYS A 332 1.93 -3.79 30.37
CA LYS A 332 0.47 -3.59 30.60
C LYS A 332 0.08 -2.14 30.92
N LEU A 333 1.05 -1.24 31.05
CA LEU A 333 0.83 0.17 31.39
C LEU A 333 1.24 1.08 30.22
N PRO A 334 0.44 2.08 29.85
CA PRO A 334 -0.91 2.39 30.37
C PRO A 334 -2.01 1.38 29.93
N TYR A 335 -1.71 0.56 28.93
CA TYR A 335 -2.52 -0.56 28.43
C TYR A 335 -1.57 -1.59 27.78
N ASP A 336 -2.10 -2.68 27.25
CA ASP A 336 -1.31 -3.74 26.60
C ASP A 336 -0.57 -3.22 25.36
N TRP A 337 0.74 -3.47 25.28
CA TRP A 337 1.60 -2.98 24.18
C TRP A 337 1.52 -3.84 22.91
N SER A 338 1.08 -5.09 23.05
CA SER A 338 0.87 -6.03 21.94
C SER A 338 -0.44 -6.78 22.15
N PRO A 339 -1.19 -7.09 21.07
CA PRO A 339 -2.40 -7.89 21.18
C PRO A 339 -2.06 -9.31 21.63
N ALA A 340 -2.80 -9.84 22.61
CA ALA A 340 -2.77 -11.27 22.95
C ALA A 340 -3.86 -12.05 22.21
N ILE A 341 -4.99 -11.40 21.95
CA ILE A 341 -6.17 -11.97 21.31
C ILE A 341 -6.17 -11.53 19.84
N LEU A 342 -6.20 -12.50 18.92
CA LEU A 342 -6.15 -12.26 17.48
C LEU A 342 -7.37 -12.85 16.76
N PRO A 343 -7.95 -12.12 15.79
CA PRO A 343 -9.00 -12.65 14.92
C PRO A 343 -8.41 -13.61 13.88
N VAL A 344 -8.95 -14.82 13.78
CA VAL A 344 -8.64 -15.78 12.72
C VAL A 344 -9.91 -16.04 11.93
N GLN A 345 -9.85 -15.89 10.61
CA GLN A 345 -11.03 -15.98 9.75
C GLN A 345 -10.73 -16.69 8.43
N ILE A 346 -11.63 -17.59 8.04
CA ILE A 346 -11.65 -18.25 6.73
C ILE A 346 -12.93 -17.84 6.00
N LEU A 347 -12.79 -17.43 4.74
CA LEU A 347 -13.91 -17.09 3.86
C LEU A 347 -13.94 -18.06 2.68
N ARG A 348 -15.13 -18.42 2.22
CA ARG A 348 -15.36 -19.25 1.04
C ARG A 348 -16.22 -18.50 0.04
N ILE A 349 -15.79 -18.53 -1.23
CA ILE A 349 -16.58 -18.10 -2.39
C ILE A 349 -16.46 -19.21 -3.42
N GLY A 350 -17.43 -20.14 -3.43
CA GLY A 350 -17.37 -21.31 -4.31
C GLY A 350 -16.15 -22.19 -3.99
N GLN A 351 -15.25 -22.33 -4.96
CA GLN A 351 -13.95 -23.03 -4.82
C GLN A 351 -12.79 -22.14 -4.39
N LEU A 352 -13.00 -20.82 -4.20
CA LEU A 352 -12.00 -19.92 -3.62
C LEU A 352 -12.14 -19.91 -2.10
N VAL A 353 -11.02 -20.07 -1.40
CA VAL A 353 -10.90 -19.98 0.05
C VAL A 353 -9.86 -18.93 0.42
N ILE A 354 -10.25 -17.95 1.24
CA ILE A 354 -9.41 -16.83 1.66
C ILE A 354 -9.07 -17.01 3.14
N LEU A 355 -7.78 -17.08 3.45
CA LEU A 355 -7.25 -17.16 4.81
C LEU A 355 -6.88 -15.75 5.28
N SER A 356 -7.67 -15.20 6.20
CA SER A 356 -7.46 -13.84 6.72
C SER A 356 -6.52 -13.88 7.93
N VAL A 357 -5.28 -13.45 7.73
CA VAL A 357 -4.20 -13.53 8.72
C VAL A 357 -3.89 -12.14 9.27
N PRO A 358 -3.94 -11.92 10.60
CA PRO A 358 -3.66 -10.63 11.22
C PRO A 358 -2.15 -10.38 11.39
N GLY A 359 -1.37 -10.53 10.32
CA GLY A 359 0.07 -10.30 10.33
C GLY A 359 0.78 -10.74 9.04
N GLU A 360 2.09 -10.58 9.03
CA GLU A 360 2.94 -10.67 7.84
C GLU A 360 3.65 -11.99 7.72
N VAL A 361 3.01 -12.86 6.94
CA VAL A 361 3.48 -14.22 6.70
C VAL A 361 4.61 -14.21 5.68
N THR A 362 5.74 -14.84 5.99
CA THR A 362 6.84 -15.03 5.03
C THR A 362 6.44 -15.98 3.91
N THR A 363 7.27 -16.03 2.86
CA THR A 363 7.03 -16.86 1.68
C THR A 363 6.79 -18.32 2.05
N MET A 364 7.73 -18.96 2.76
CA MET A 364 7.58 -20.38 3.10
C MET A 364 6.49 -20.63 4.15
N ALA A 365 6.33 -19.74 5.11
CA ALA A 365 5.25 -19.83 6.08
C ALA A 365 3.87 -19.81 5.40
N GLY A 366 3.69 -18.96 4.39
CA GLY A 366 2.45 -18.87 3.62
C GLY A 366 2.21 -20.11 2.76
N ARG A 367 3.26 -20.67 2.16
CA ARG A 367 3.19 -21.95 1.42
C ARG A 367 2.73 -23.08 2.33
N ARG A 368 3.35 -23.24 3.50
CA ARG A 368 2.97 -24.26 4.50
C ARG A 368 1.52 -24.10 4.94
N LEU A 369 1.09 -22.86 5.24
CA LEU A 369 -0.28 -22.58 5.66
C LEU A 369 -1.31 -22.92 4.57
N ARG A 370 -1.10 -22.44 3.34
CA ARG A 370 -2.01 -22.76 2.21
C ARG A 370 -2.09 -24.25 1.95
N ASN A 371 -0.95 -24.94 1.93
CA ASN A 371 -0.91 -26.38 1.67
C ASN A 371 -1.62 -27.16 2.77
N ALA A 372 -1.38 -26.82 4.05
CA ALA A 372 -2.01 -27.49 5.18
C ALA A 372 -3.54 -27.33 5.17
N VAL A 373 -4.05 -26.14 4.81
CA VAL A 373 -5.50 -25.92 4.66
C VAL A 373 -6.03 -26.63 3.42
N LYS A 374 -5.34 -26.54 2.28
CA LYS A 374 -5.73 -27.25 1.04
C LYS A 374 -5.87 -28.75 1.29
N THR A 375 -4.92 -29.38 1.98
CA THR A 375 -5.01 -30.80 2.36
C THR A 375 -6.27 -31.10 3.16
N VAL A 376 -6.63 -30.27 4.14
CA VAL A 376 -7.88 -30.50 4.92
C VAL A 376 -9.11 -30.38 4.04
N LEU A 377 -9.13 -29.40 3.13
CA LEU A 377 -10.26 -29.18 2.23
C LEU A 377 -10.43 -30.30 1.20
N THR A 378 -9.34 -30.96 0.78
CA THR A 378 -9.36 -32.04 -0.24
C THR A 378 -9.22 -33.45 0.34
N THR A 379 -9.25 -33.64 1.67
CA THR A 379 -9.15 -34.97 2.28
C THR A 379 -10.35 -35.84 1.91
N GLU A 380 -10.12 -37.14 1.63
CA GLU A 380 -11.16 -38.12 1.30
C GLU A 380 -12.32 -38.08 2.31
N GLY A 381 -13.52 -37.72 1.84
CA GLY A 381 -14.72 -37.49 2.65
C GLY A 381 -15.32 -36.09 2.50
N SER A 382 -14.50 -35.11 2.09
CA SER A 382 -14.94 -33.79 1.67
C SER A 382 -15.61 -33.87 0.28
N LYS A 383 -16.94 -34.01 0.22
CA LYS A 383 -17.68 -34.00 -1.07
C LYS A 383 -17.85 -32.59 -1.66
N GLU A 384 -17.41 -31.55 -0.94
CA GLU A 384 -17.68 -30.15 -1.29
C GLU A 384 -16.56 -29.45 -2.06
N PHE A 385 -15.34 -29.99 -2.04
CA PHE A 385 -14.19 -29.46 -2.76
C PHE A 385 -13.51 -30.58 -3.56
N ASP A 386 -13.19 -30.29 -4.81
CA ASP A 386 -12.30 -31.11 -5.64
C ASP A 386 -10.87 -30.53 -5.61
N ASP A 387 -9.96 -31.09 -6.42
CA ASP A 387 -8.58 -30.62 -6.52
C ASP A 387 -8.45 -29.17 -7.04
N ASN A 388 -9.51 -28.62 -7.62
CA ASN A 388 -9.60 -27.26 -8.16
C ASN A 388 -9.96 -26.21 -7.09
N VAL A 389 -9.73 -26.51 -5.80
CA VAL A 389 -9.78 -25.50 -4.73
C VAL A 389 -8.58 -24.55 -4.82
N HIS A 390 -8.88 -23.26 -4.70
CA HIS A 390 -7.91 -22.17 -4.69
C HIS A 390 -7.82 -21.59 -3.28
N VAL A 391 -6.64 -21.64 -2.66
CA VAL A 391 -6.42 -21.10 -1.32
C VAL A 391 -5.52 -19.88 -1.44
N VAL A 392 -6.01 -18.71 -1.06
CA VAL A 392 -5.24 -17.47 -1.02
C VAL A 392 -5.10 -17.00 0.43
N ILE A 393 -3.99 -16.33 0.74
CA ILE A 393 -3.82 -15.63 2.02
C ILE A 393 -4.17 -14.16 1.79
N ALA A 394 -4.96 -13.59 2.69
CA ALA A 394 -5.10 -12.16 2.87
C ALA A 394 -4.32 -11.78 4.14
N GLY A 395 -3.09 -11.28 3.96
CA GLY A 395 -2.29 -10.71 5.05
C GLY A 395 -2.88 -9.39 5.54
N PHE A 396 -2.32 -8.80 6.61
CA PHE A 396 -2.76 -7.52 7.16
C PHE A 396 -4.27 -7.43 7.49
N THR A 397 -4.95 -8.55 7.76
CA THR A 397 -6.43 -8.58 7.83
C THR A 397 -6.94 -8.60 9.28
N ASN A 398 -7.97 -7.80 9.58
CA ASN A 398 -8.69 -7.68 10.86
C ASN A 398 -7.89 -7.10 12.05
N ALA A 399 -6.62 -7.46 12.21
CA ALA A 399 -5.70 -6.92 13.21
C ALA A 399 -4.25 -6.99 12.70
N TYR A 400 -3.28 -6.51 13.49
CA TYR A 400 -1.86 -6.58 13.14
C TYR A 400 -1.03 -7.11 14.31
N SER A 401 -0.31 -8.21 14.06
CA SER A 401 0.51 -8.92 15.04
C SER A 401 1.97 -9.09 14.59
N GLN A 402 2.47 -8.14 13.80
CA GLN A 402 3.81 -8.16 13.21
C GLN A 402 3.98 -9.34 12.24
N TYR A 403 5.03 -10.14 12.36
CA TYR A 403 5.43 -11.14 11.36
C TYR A 403 5.11 -12.57 11.77
N VAL A 404 5.05 -13.46 10.79
CA VAL A 404 4.92 -14.91 10.97
C VAL A 404 5.94 -15.61 10.08
N THR A 405 6.99 -16.15 10.70
CA THR A 405 8.02 -16.95 10.02
C THR A 405 7.79 -18.44 10.21
N THR A 406 8.48 -19.27 9.43
CA THR A 406 8.65 -20.69 9.78
C THR A 406 9.48 -20.85 11.06
N PHE A 407 9.47 -22.04 11.65
CA PHE A 407 10.32 -22.35 12.80
C PHE A 407 11.80 -22.17 12.44
N GLU A 408 12.18 -22.57 11.22
CA GLU A 408 13.53 -22.53 10.69
C GLU A 408 13.99 -21.09 10.43
N GLU A 409 13.17 -20.29 9.74
CA GLU A 409 13.43 -18.86 9.54
C GLU A 409 13.54 -18.12 10.88
N TYR A 410 12.71 -18.49 11.87
CA TYR A 410 12.76 -17.92 13.22
C TYR A 410 14.12 -18.12 13.88
N GLN A 411 14.79 -19.26 13.69
CA GLN A 411 16.07 -19.54 14.35
C GLN A 411 17.18 -18.57 13.92
N ILE A 412 17.11 -18.04 12.69
CA ILE A 412 18.10 -17.11 12.16
C ILE A 412 17.97 -15.73 12.81
N GLN A 413 16.79 -15.37 13.32
CA GLN A 413 16.54 -14.08 13.97
C GLN A 413 16.92 -12.87 13.10
N ARG A 414 16.59 -12.91 11.80
CA ARG A 414 16.46 -11.70 10.98
C ARG A 414 15.27 -10.84 11.45
N TYR A 415 15.00 -9.73 10.78
CA TYR A 415 13.94 -8.81 11.17
C TYR A 415 12.59 -9.52 11.37
N GLU A 416 12.19 -10.38 10.42
CA GLU A 416 10.91 -11.10 10.46
C GLU A 416 10.85 -12.10 11.62
N GLY A 417 11.94 -12.84 11.88
CA GLY A 417 12.03 -13.80 12.98
C GLY A 417 12.03 -13.13 14.36
N ALA A 418 12.72 -11.99 14.49
CA ALA A 418 12.68 -11.18 15.71
C ALA A 418 11.31 -10.52 15.93
N SER A 419 10.57 -10.28 14.86
CA SER A 419 9.22 -9.68 14.89
C SER A 419 8.09 -10.73 14.95
N THR A 420 8.41 -12.02 15.01
CA THR A 420 7.41 -13.09 15.19
C THR A 420 7.03 -13.19 16.66
N LEU A 421 5.98 -12.46 17.07
CA LEU A 421 5.72 -12.11 18.47
C LEU A 421 5.57 -13.30 19.42
N TYR A 422 4.84 -14.34 19.03
CA TYR A 422 4.40 -15.42 19.93
C TYR A 422 5.35 -16.62 19.95
N GLY A 423 6.62 -16.41 19.56
CA GLY A 423 7.68 -17.40 19.63
C GLY A 423 7.82 -18.27 18.37
N PRO A 424 8.70 -19.29 18.42
CA PRO A 424 9.10 -20.07 17.24
C PRO A 424 7.97 -20.88 16.60
N HIS A 425 6.88 -21.12 17.32
CA HIS A 425 5.74 -21.93 16.88
C HIS A 425 4.50 -21.11 16.55
N THR A 426 4.69 -19.82 16.24
CA THR A 426 3.59 -18.93 15.81
C THR A 426 2.93 -19.43 14.52
N LEU A 427 3.71 -19.90 13.54
CA LEU A 427 3.16 -20.49 12.32
C LEU A 427 2.38 -21.77 12.60
N ASP A 428 2.91 -22.66 13.45
CA ASP A 428 2.23 -23.91 13.80
C ASP A 428 0.87 -23.63 14.47
N ALA A 429 0.79 -22.61 15.32
CA ALA A 429 -0.45 -22.11 15.89
C ALA A 429 -1.44 -21.69 14.79
N TYR A 430 -1.03 -20.84 13.84
CA TYR A 430 -1.89 -20.45 12.73
C TYR A 430 -2.36 -21.66 11.90
N ILE A 431 -1.45 -22.56 11.52
CA ILE A 431 -1.79 -23.79 10.79
C ILE A 431 -2.84 -24.59 11.55
N GLN A 432 -2.65 -24.80 12.86
CA GLN A 432 -3.60 -25.52 13.69
C GLN A 432 -5.00 -24.86 13.68
N GLU A 433 -5.08 -23.55 13.92
CA GLU A 433 -6.36 -22.86 14.00
C GLU A 433 -7.05 -22.78 12.63
N PHE A 434 -6.31 -22.54 11.55
CA PHE A 434 -6.89 -22.55 10.20
C PHE A 434 -7.35 -23.94 9.77
N LYS A 435 -6.65 -25.01 10.16
CA LYS A 435 -7.14 -26.38 9.93
C LYS A 435 -8.44 -26.65 10.68
N LYS A 436 -8.56 -26.19 11.94
CA LYS A 436 -9.82 -26.28 12.69
C LYS A 436 -10.95 -25.54 11.96
N LEU A 437 -10.72 -24.28 11.58
CA LEU A 437 -11.72 -23.49 10.86
C LEU A 437 -12.11 -24.12 9.53
N ALA A 438 -11.16 -24.66 8.78
CA ALA A 438 -11.42 -25.41 7.55
C ALA A 438 -12.31 -26.63 7.84
N THR A 439 -12.02 -27.43 8.87
CA THR A 439 -12.88 -28.56 9.27
C THR A 439 -14.31 -28.13 9.65
N TYR A 440 -14.47 -27.02 10.35
CA TYR A 440 -15.80 -26.47 10.65
C TYR A 440 -16.52 -25.93 9.41
N LEU A 441 -15.77 -25.42 8.43
CA LEU A 441 -16.29 -24.95 7.15
C LEU A 441 -16.86 -26.12 6.33
N ILE A 442 -16.08 -27.21 6.14
CA ILE A 442 -16.55 -28.40 5.39
C ILE A 442 -17.65 -29.17 6.13
N SER A 443 -17.67 -29.19 7.46
CA SER A 443 -18.74 -29.86 8.23
C SER A 443 -20.01 -29.02 8.43
N GLY A 444 -20.02 -27.76 7.99
CA GLY A 444 -21.18 -26.87 8.19
C GLY A 444 -21.42 -26.45 9.64
N GLN A 445 -20.48 -26.71 10.55
CA GLN A 445 -20.62 -26.42 11.97
C GLN A 445 -20.18 -24.99 12.31
N SER A 446 -20.88 -24.33 13.24
CA SER A 446 -20.48 -23.03 13.78
C SER A 446 -19.24 -23.11 14.67
N VAL A 447 -18.47 -22.03 14.74
CA VAL A 447 -17.29 -21.91 15.63
C VAL A 447 -17.61 -20.99 16.81
N GLN A 448 -17.09 -21.32 17.99
CA GLN A 448 -17.19 -20.48 19.17
C GLN A 448 -16.42 -19.16 18.96
N SER A 449 -16.97 -18.04 19.41
CA SER A 449 -16.39 -16.71 19.13
C SER A 449 -15.01 -16.49 19.74
N GLY A 450 -14.64 -17.22 20.80
CA GLY A 450 -13.39 -17.02 21.52
C GLY A 450 -13.41 -15.80 22.46
N PRO A 451 -12.29 -15.46 23.13
CA PRO A 451 -12.22 -14.31 24.03
C PRO A 451 -12.28 -12.99 23.25
N GLU A 452 -13.01 -12.01 23.78
CA GLU A 452 -13.17 -10.70 23.12
C GLU A 452 -11.92 -9.82 23.30
N PRO A 453 -11.43 -9.14 22.24
CA PRO A 453 -10.33 -8.19 22.37
C PRO A 453 -10.75 -6.95 23.18
N GLN A 454 -9.78 -6.31 23.84
CA GLN A 454 -10.05 -5.12 24.64
C GLN A 454 -10.34 -3.89 23.77
N ASP A 455 -11.41 -3.16 24.10
CA ASP A 455 -11.63 -1.82 23.55
C ASP A 455 -10.75 -0.77 24.25
N LEU A 456 -9.90 -0.10 23.47
CA LEU A 456 -8.95 0.91 23.92
C LEU A 456 -9.27 2.32 23.38
N LEU A 457 -10.40 2.53 22.70
CA LEU A 457 -10.70 3.79 22.01
C LEU A 457 -10.70 5.00 22.98
N GLY A 458 -11.32 4.85 24.15
CA GLY A 458 -11.38 5.91 25.16
C GLY A 458 -10.09 6.14 25.97
N LYS A 459 -9.03 5.37 25.71
CA LYS A 459 -7.76 5.40 26.49
C LYS A 459 -6.56 5.88 25.67
N GLN A 460 -6.76 6.25 24.41
CA GLN A 460 -5.68 6.63 23.51
C GLN A 460 -5.02 7.94 23.96
N ILE A 461 -3.69 7.92 24.07
CA ILE A 461 -2.89 9.10 24.38
C ILE A 461 -2.36 9.68 23.07
N SER A 462 -2.66 10.96 22.80
CA SER A 462 -2.10 11.69 21.65
C SER A 462 -1.08 12.72 22.11
N LEU A 463 0.13 12.62 21.56
CA LEU A 463 1.21 13.60 21.76
C LEU A 463 1.34 14.59 20.58
N LEU A 464 0.44 14.51 19.60
CA LEU A 464 0.46 15.36 18.42
C LEU A 464 -0.18 16.73 18.74
N PRO A 465 0.56 17.85 18.67
CA PRO A 465 -0.02 19.16 18.98
C PRO A 465 -1.10 19.56 17.97
N PRO A 466 -2.19 20.23 18.43
CA PRO A 466 -3.24 20.71 17.53
C PRO A 466 -2.74 21.82 16.60
N VAL A 467 -3.51 22.12 15.55
CA VAL A 467 -3.31 23.35 14.77
C VAL A 467 -3.81 24.53 15.61
N LEU A 468 -2.93 25.47 15.93
CA LEU A 468 -3.27 26.65 16.74
C LEU A 468 -3.85 27.77 15.87
N LEU A 469 -3.12 28.20 14.85
CA LEU A 469 -3.42 29.33 13.96
C LEU A 469 -2.71 29.11 12.63
N ASP A 470 -3.33 29.57 11.54
CA ASP A 470 -2.68 29.81 10.26
C ASP A 470 -2.62 31.31 9.97
N ALA A 471 -1.53 31.77 9.34
CA ALA A 471 -1.33 33.16 8.95
C ALA A 471 -0.73 33.25 7.53
N THR A 472 -0.90 34.42 6.91
CA THR A 472 -0.21 34.80 5.66
C THR A 472 0.66 36.03 5.91
N PRO A 473 1.63 36.32 5.03
CA PRO A 473 2.35 37.59 5.06
C PRO A 473 1.41 38.81 4.94
N PRO A 474 1.80 39.99 5.44
CA PRO A 474 1.01 41.21 5.28
C PRO A 474 0.67 41.49 3.81
N GLY A 475 -0.61 41.78 3.53
CA GLY A 475 -1.10 42.06 2.17
C GLY A 475 -1.43 40.82 1.32
N VAL A 476 -1.16 39.61 1.82
CA VAL A 476 -1.41 38.34 1.11
C VAL A 476 -2.60 37.61 1.72
N LYS A 477 -3.41 36.95 0.90
CA LYS A 477 -4.53 36.10 1.32
C LYS A 477 -4.22 34.62 1.08
N PHE A 478 -4.90 33.73 1.81
CA PHE A 478 -4.80 32.29 1.55
C PHE A 478 -5.35 31.95 0.16
N GLY A 479 -4.60 31.15 -0.61
CA GLY A 479 -4.89 30.86 -2.00
C GLY A 479 -4.18 31.79 -3.00
N ASP A 480 -3.54 32.88 -2.54
CA ASP A 480 -2.74 33.69 -3.46
C ASP A 480 -1.48 32.94 -3.92
N VAL A 481 -1.11 33.12 -5.18
CA VAL A 481 0.08 32.48 -5.77
C VAL A 481 1.35 33.12 -5.20
N LYS A 482 2.22 32.29 -4.61
CA LYS A 482 3.56 32.65 -4.13
C LYS A 482 4.61 32.54 -5.25
N THR A 483 4.48 31.51 -6.09
CA THR A 483 5.36 31.26 -7.24
C THR A 483 4.51 30.68 -8.35
N ASP A 484 4.37 31.43 -9.45
CA ASP A 484 3.52 31.09 -10.57
C ASP A 484 4.32 30.44 -11.72
N VAL A 485 3.61 29.91 -12.71
CA VAL A 485 4.24 29.52 -13.99
C VAL A 485 4.78 30.76 -14.72
N PRO A 486 5.82 30.62 -15.58
CA PRO A 486 6.26 31.71 -16.43
C PRO A 486 5.15 32.17 -17.37
N ASN A 487 5.07 33.48 -17.61
CA ASN A 487 4.07 34.06 -18.52
C ASN A 487 4.19 33.44 -19.92
N SER A 488 3.04 33.08 -20.50
CA SER A 488 2.95 32.47 -21.84
C SER A 488 3.81 31.20 -22.00
N SER A 489 3.96 30.42 -20.92
CA SER A 489 4.75 29.17 -20.95
C SER A 489 4.08 28.07 -21.78
N THR A 490 4.91 27.30 -22.46
CA THR A 490 4.55 26.06 -23.14
C THR A 490 5.37 24.94 -22.56
N PHE A 491 4.71 23.87 -22.15
CA PHE A 491 5.31 22.66 -21.62
C PHE A 491 5.03 21.48 -22.55
N LYS A 492 5.93 20.50 -22.55
CA LYS A 492 5.77 19.24 -23.27
C LYS A 492 5.31 18.15 -22.33
N ARG A 493 4.74 17.09 -22.88
CA ARG A 493 4.56 15.83 -22.15
C ARG A 493 5.89 15.38 -21.54
N GLY A 494 5.84 14.93 -20.29
CA GLY A 494 7.02 14.60 -19.49
C GLY A 494 7.61 15.76 -18.69
N ASP A 495 7.31 17.02 -19.04
CA ASP A 495 7.75 18.20 -18.26
C ASP A 495 7.03 18.26 -16.90
N ASN A 496 7.62 19.03 -15.99
CA ASN A 496 7.10 19.21 -14.63
C ASN A 496 6.66 20.67 -14.44
N VAL A 497 5.37 20.86 -14.15
CA VAL A 497 4.78 22.17 -13.85
C VAL A 497 4.68 22.33 -12.34
N ILE A 498 5.26 23.39 -11.79
CA ILE A 498 5.33 23.63 -10.34
C ILE A 498 4.73 24.98 -10.03
N VAL A 499 3.71 25.01 -9.18
CA VAL A 499 3.08 26.24 -8.69
C VAL A 499 3.02 26.20 -7.17
N THR A 500 3.32 27.32 -6.51
CA THR A 500 3.24 27.42 -5.04
C THR A 500 2.22 28.48 -4.63
N PHE A 501 1.36 28.12 -3.68
CA PHE A 501 0.31 28.98 -3.12
C PHE A 501 0.58 29.26 -1.64
N TRP A 502 0.23 30.45 -1.16
CA TRP A 502 0.10 30.71 0.26
C TRP A 502 -1.07 29.90 0.82
N SER A 503 -0.81 29.07 1.82
CA SER A 503 -1.76 28.04 2.25
C SER A 503 -1.77 27.88 3.77
N ALA A 504 -2.63 27.00 4.25
CA ALA A 504 -2.85 26.68 5.65
C ALA A 504 -2.55 25.21 5.93
N SER A 505 -2.56 24.80 7.19
CA SER A 505 -2.35 23.40 7.56
C SER A 505 -3.45 22.48 6.98
N PRO A 506 -3.10 21.39 6.26
CA PRO A 506 -4.09 20.43 5.74
C PRO A 506 -4.78 19.63 6.86
N ARG A 507 -4.34 19.77 8.12
CA ARG A 507 -5.01 19.17 9.27
C ARG A 507 -6.30 19.90 9.68
N ASN A 508 -6.56 21.10 9.14
CA ASN A 508 -7.82 21.81 9.40
C ASN A 508 -9.02 21.16 8.69
N ASP A 509 -8.77 20.54 7.53
CA ASP A 509 -9.77 19.83 6.74
C ASP A 509 -9.07 18.78 5.91
N LEU A 510 -9.44 17.50 6.10
CA LEU A 510 -8.83 16.37 5.41
C LEU A 510 -9.24 16.30 3.93
N MET A 511 -10.21 17.11 3.48
CA MET A 511 -10.74 17.08 2.12
C MET A 511 -11.26 15.68 1.72
N THR A 512 -11.86 14.95 2.66
CA THR A 512 -12.45 13.63 2.39
C THR A 512 -13.53 13.72 1.31
N GLU A 513 -13.46 12.87 0.28
CA GLU A 513 -14.28 12.94 -0.95
C GLU A 513 -14.14 14.26 -1.75
N SER A 514 -13.11 15.05 -1.47
CA SER A 514 -12.74 16.31 -2.13
C SER A 514 -11.25 16.22 -2.55
N THR A 515 -10.62 17.35 -2.87
CA THR A 515 -9.22 17.41 -3.32
C THR A 515 -8.54 18.71 -2.85
N PHE A 516 -7.23 18.66 -2.59
CA PHE A 516 -6.39 19.83 -2.31
C PHE A 516 -5.88 20.51 -3.59
N ALA A 517 -5.85 19.80 -4.72
CA ALA A 517 -5.24 20.26 -5.96
C ALA A 517 -5.97 19.73 -7.20
N LEU A 518 -6.23 20.61 -8.16
CA LEU A 518 -6.74 20.25 -9.49
C LEU A 518 -5.84 20.79 -10.57
N VAL A 519 -5.63 19.99 -11.62
CA VAL A 519 -5.23 20.47 -12.93
C VAL A 519 -6.49 20.55 -13.78
N GLU A 520 -6.79 21.74 -14.30
CA GLU A 520 -7.97 21.99 -15.11
C GLU A 520 -7.55 22.28 -16.56
N ILE A 521 -8.28 21.74 -17.53
CA ILE A 521 -8.14 22.05 -18.95
C ILE A 521 -9.23 23.02 -19.40
N LEU A 522 -8.87 23.99 -20.23
CA LEU A 522 -9.82 24.92 -20.84
C LEU A 522 -10.58 24.22 -21.97
N GLN A 523 -11.91 24.28 -21.91
CA GLN A 523 -12.83 23.86 -22.97
C GLN A 523 -13.63 25.05 -23.49
N GLY A 524 -13.69 25.20 -24.80
CA GLY A 524 -14.33 26.36 -25.42
C GLY A 524 -13.58 27.66 -25.11
N LYS A 525 -14.32 28.72 -24.77
CA LYS A 525 -13.72 30.05 -24.51
C LYS A 525 -13.35 30.29 -23.04
N ASP A 526 -14.21 29.88 -22.10
CA ASP A 526 -14.07 30.24 -20.67
C ASP A 526 -14.38 29.09 -19.67
N SER A 527 -14.57 27.85 -20.15
CA SER A 527 -15.00 26.75 -19.28
C SER A 527 -13.81 25.88 -18.84
N TRP A 528 -13.48 25.91 -17.56
CA TRP A 528 -12.44 25.06 -16.98
C TRP A 528 -13.01 23.73 -16.49
N VAL A 529 -12.41 22.63 -16.92
CA VAL A 529 -12.85 21.27 -16.58
C VAL A 529 -11.71 20.53 -15.87
N PRO A 530 -11.95 19.85 -14.73
CA PRO A 530 -10.94 19.04 -14.06
C PRO A 530 -10.40 17.94 -14.99
N ALA A 531 -9.08 17.86 -15.12
CA ALA A 531 -8.38 16.85 -15.90
C ALA A 531 -7.57 15.89 -15.00
N TYR A 532 -6.94 16.41 -13.94
CA TYR A 532 -6.22 15.63 -12.93
C TYR A 532 -6.50 16.16 -11.52
N ASP A 533 -6.50 15.28 -10.51
CA ASP A 533 -6.64 15.63 -9.09
C ASP A 533 -5.57 14.97 -8.21
N ASP A 534 -5.59 15.24 -6.91
CA ASP A 534 -4.60 14.71 -5.95
C ASP A 534 -4.70 13.19 -5.67
N ASP A 535 -5.59 12.47 -6.35
CA ASP A 535 -5.61 10.99 -6.44
C ASP A 535 -4.82 10.48 -7.67
N ASP A 536 -4.45 11.37 -8.60
CA ASP A 536 -3.63 11.01 -9.76
C ASP A 536 -2.15 10.93 -9.40
N PHE A 537 -1.49 9.83 -9.78
CA PHE A 537 -0.06 9.63 -9.53
C PHE A 537 0.85 10.72 -10.11
N CYS A 538 0.37 11.43 -11.14
CA CYS A 538 1.09 12.50 -11.81
C CYS A 538 1.00 13.86 -11.10
N LEU A 539 0.12 14.02 -10.11
CA LEU A 539 -0.08 15.27 -9.36
C LEU A 539 0.34 15.10 -7.90
N ARG A 540 1.13 16.03 -7.38
CA ARG A 540 1.59 16.01 -5.99
C ARG A 540 1.18 17.28 -5.27
N PHE A 541 0.64 17.11 -4.08
CA PHE A 541 0.38 18.18 -3.13
C PHE A 541 1.43 18.13 -2.00
N ILE A 542 2.25 19.17 -1.92
CA ILE A 542 3.35 19.28 -0.96
C ILE A 542 3.11 20.48 -0.06
N TRP A 543 2.76 20.23 1.20
CA TRP A 543 2.61 21.29 2.19
C TRP A 543 3.92 21.52 2.95
N SER A 544 4.28 22.79 3.18
CA SER A 544 5.53 23.17 3.84
C SER A 544 5.41 24.46 4.64
N ARG A 545 6.29 24.61 5.64
CA ARG A 545 6.42 25.84 6.45
C ARG A 545 7.88 26.17 6.71
N PRO A 546 8.26 27.46 6.86
CA PRO A 546 9.66 27.85 7.08
C PRO A 546 10.28 27.30 8.37
N ALA A 547 9.46 27.12 9.41
CA ALA A 547 9.87 26.54 10.69
C ALA A 547 8.70 25.78 11.33
N LYS A 548 8.98 24.76 12.16
CA LYS A 548 7.96 23.84 12.72
C LYS A 548 6.78 24.55 13.39
N LEU A 549 7.00 25.67 14.08
CA LEU A 549 5.96 26.43 14.78
C LEU A 549 5.51 27.69 14.04
N CYS A 550 5.98 27.90 12.81
CA CYS A 550 5.56 29.05 12.01
C CYS A 550 4.07 28.91 11.64
N PRO A 551 3.23 29.95 11.87
CA PRO A 551 1.84 29.95 11.44
C PRO A 551 1.71 30.19 9.93
N VAL A 552 2.77 30.67 9.28
CA VAL A 552 2.82 30.87 7.82
C VAL A 552 3.23 29.56 7.14
N SER A 553 2.42 29.13 6.18
CA SER A 553 2.69 27.94 5.36
C SER A 553 2.36 28.16 3.89
N TYR A 554 2.80 27.24 3.05
CA TYR A 554 2.53 27.24 1.62
C TYR A 554 2.34 25.81 1.11
N ALA A 555 1.59 25.70 0.01
CA ALA A 555 1.34 24.47 -0.71
C ALA A 555 2.00 24.55 -2.08
N THR A 556 2.91 23.63 -2.37
CA THR A 556 3.51 23.44 -3.69
C THR A 556 2.77 22.31 -4.38
N ILE A 557 2.23 22.60 -5.56
CA ILE A 557 1.58 21.62 -6.43
C ILE A 557 2.54 21.33 -7.57
N GLU A 558 2.91 20.06 -7.73
CA GLU A 558 3.77 19.59 -8.81
C GLU A 558 2.95 18.68 -9.72
N TRP A 559 2.85 19.03 -11.00
CA TRP A 559 2.21 18.21 -12.02
C TRP A 559 3.25 17.73 -13.05
N ARG A 560 3.51 16.43 -13.05
CA ARG A 560 4.33 15.79 -14.09
C ARG A 560 3.42 15.43 -15.26
N ILE A 561 3.50 16.16 -16.35
CA ILE A 561 2.57 16.04 -17.47
C ILE A 561 2.64 14.61 -18.05
N PRO A 562 1.56 13.81 -17.98
CA PRO A 562 1.55 12.46 -18.52
C PRO A 562 1.73 12.43 -20.04
N GLU A 563 2.29 11.34 -20.56
CA GLU A 563 2.37 11.09 -22.01
C GLU A 563 0.99 10.99 -22.68
N THR A 564 -0.04 10.69 -21.91
CA THR A 564 -1.44 10.63 -22.38
C THR A 564 -2.18 11.97 -22.28
N ALA A 565 -1.52 13.04 -21.80
CA ALA A 565 -2.16 14.35 -21.66
C ALA A 565 -2.55 14.91 -23.04
N ALA A 566 -3.77 15.44 -23.13
CA ALA A 566 -4.24 16.15 -24.30
C ALA A 566 -3.46 17.46 -24.48
N SER A 567 -3.23 17.88 -25.73
CA SER A 567 -2.69 19.21 -25.99
C SER A 567 -3.78 20.25 -25.73
N GLY A 568 -3.45 21.34 -25.04
CA GLY A 568 -4.45 22.34 -24.65
C GLY A 568 -3.93 23.39 -23.66
N VAL A 569 -4.81 24.27 -23.22
CA VAL A 569 -4.52 25.27 -22.19
C VAL A 569 -4.94 24.72 -20.82
N TYR A 570 -4.04 24.77 -19.86
CA TYR A 570 -4.21 24.24 -18.51
C TYR A 570 -4.00 25.32 -17.46
N ARG A 571 -4.54 25.09 -16.25
CA ARG A 571 -4.18 25.83 -15.03
C ARG A 571 -4.19 24.88 -13.84
N ILE A 572 -3.53 25.30 -12.76
CA ILE A 572 -3.52 24.58 -11.48
C ILE A 572 -4.35 25.35 -10.46
N SER A 573 -5.27 24.66 -9.80
CA SER A 573 -6.13 25.20 -8.74
C SER A 573 -5.85 24.51 -7.41
N HIS A 574 -5.80 25.29 -6.32
CA HIS A 574 -5.54 24.83 -4.96
C HIS A 574 -6.74 25.13 -4.05
N PHE A 575 -7.07 24.17 -3.19
CA PHE A 575 -8.14 24.25 -2.19
C PHE A 575 -7.58 23.99 -0.79
N GLY A 576 -8.05 24.74 0.20
CA GLY A 576 -7.59 24.56 1.58
C GLY A 576 -8.49 25.24 2.61
N SER A 577 -8.29 24.88 3.88
CA SER A 577 -9.03 25.43 5.02
C SER A 577 -8.08 26.09 6.01
N SER A 578 -8.32 27.36 6.33
CA SER A 578 -7.48 28.16 7.23
C SER A 578 -8.13 28.32 8.60
N LYS A 579 -7.34 28.21 9.67
CA LYS A 579 -7.81 28.42 11.04
C LYS A 579 -7.38 29.79 11.55
N SER A 580 -8.36 30.62 11.88
CA SER A 580 -8.16 31.94 12.50
C SER A 580 -7.80 31.84 13.99
N LEU A 581 -7.31 32.94 14.58
CA LEU A 581 -6.98 33.02 16.01
C LEU A 581 -8.19 32.75 16.92
N LEU A 582 -9.40 33.09 16.46
CA LEU A 582 -10.67 32.82 17.14
C LEU A 582 -11.12 31.35 16.99
N GLY A 583 -10.31 30.49 16.37
CA GLY A 583 -10.58 29.06 16.18
C GLY A 583 -11.49 28.73 15.00
N SER A 584 -12.13 29.72 14.35
CA SER A 584 -12.98 29.48 13.18
C SER A 584 -12.16 29.00 11.98
N ILE A 585 -12.64 27.95 11.31
CA ILE A 585 -12.05 27.37 10.10
C ILE A 585 -12.79 27.92 8.88
N LYS A 586 -12.04 28.49 7.92
CA LYS A 586 -12.59 29.09 6.70
C LYS A 586 -11.96 28.51 5.45
N PRO A 587 -12.79 28.08 4.47
CA PRO A 587 -12.31 27.56 3.20
C PRO A 587 -11.77 28.68 2.29
N PHE A 588 -10.78 28.36 1.47
CA PHE A 588 -10.24 29.22 0.43
C PHE A 588 -9.89 28.42 -0.83
N THR A 589 -9.75 29.14 -1.93
CA THR A 589 -9.31 28.60 -3.22
C THR A 589 -8.40 29.61 -3.92
N GLY A 590 -7.47 29.11 -4.73
CA GLY A 590 -6.61 29.90 -5.60
C GLY A 590 -6.33 29.18 -6.92
N SER A 591 -6.00 29.93 -7.96
CA SER A 591 -5.65 29.36 -9.27
C SER A 591 -4.43 30.07 -9.86
N SER A 592 -3.55 29.29 -10.49
CA SER A 592 -2.37 29.77 -11.22
C SER A 592 -2.75 30.56 -12.46
N SER A 593 -1.76 31.22 -13.07
CA SER A 593 -1.88 31.65 -14.46
C SER A 593 -2.03 30.42 -15.37
N ALA A 594 -2.62 30.60 -16.55
CA ALA A 594 -2.74 29.53 -17.53
C ALA A 594 -1.37 29.19 -18.16
N PHE A 595 -1.28 28.01 -18.77
CA PHE A 595 -0.12 27.58 -19.54
C PHE A 595 -0.52 26.56 -20.61
N VAL A 596 0.28 26.42 -21.67
CA VAL A 596 -0.01 25.51 -22.80
C VAL A 596 0.73 24.19 -22.62
N VAL A 597 0.08 23.08 -22.95
CA VAL A 597 0.70 21.75 -23.07
C VAL A 597 0.62 21.30 -24.53
N THR A 598 1.76 20.87 -25.11
CA THR A 598 1.85 20.39 -26.51
C THR A 598 2.20 18.92 -26.61
#